data_AF-A0A0E2Q0J9-F1
#
_entry.id   AF-A0A0E2Q0J9-F1
#
_cell.length_a   1.000
_cell.length_b   1.000
_cell.length_c   1.000
_cell.angle_alpha   90.00
_cell.angle_beta   90.00
_cell.angle_gamma   90.00
#
_symmetry.space_group_name_H-M   'P 1'
#
loop_
_entity.id
_entity.type
_entity.pdbx_description
1 polymer ?
#
loop_
_entity_poly.entity_id
_entity_poly.type
_entity_poly.pdbx_seq_one_letter_code
_entity_poly.pdbx_strand_id
1 'polypeptide(L)'
;MTKQTKDVQTVIDELATKGVEALDAMANFTQEQVDHIVHQAAIAALDKHMYLAKLAVDETGRGIYEDKAIKNMYASEYIWNSIEYDKPVGVIAEDKEQGLVSIAEPVGVICGVTPTTNPTSTTIFKALIAL
;
A
#
# COMPACT_ATOMS: atom_id res chain seq x y z
N MET A 1 -13.27 20.45 -26.76
CA MET A 1 -11.92 20.11 -26.28
C MET A 1 -11.77 18.59 -26.36
N THR A 2 -11.04 18.11 -27.37
CA THR A 2 -10.83 16.69 -27.62
C THR A 2 -9.86 16.15 -26.57
N LYS A 3 -10.34 15.28 -25.68
CA LYS A 3 -9.52 14.64 -24.64
C LYS A 3 -8.58 13.66 -25.36
N GLN A 4 -7.33 14.05 -25.61
CA GLN A 4 -6.33 13.10 -26.09
C GLN A 4 -6.20 11.99 -25.06
N THR A 5 -6.64 10.80 -25.44
CA THR A 5 -6.54 9.60 -24.62
C THR A 5 -5.13 9.06 -24.86
N LYS A 6 -4.25 9.17 -23.85
CA LYS A 6 -2.99 8.44 -23.88
C LYS A 6 -3.29 6.95 -24.07
N ASP A 7 -2.45 6.27 -24.85
CA ASP A 7 -2.51 4.83 -25.02
C ASP A 7 -2.36 4.12 -23.65
N VAL A 8 -3.13 3.04 -23.43
CA VAL A 8 -3.22 2.35 -22.13
C VAL A 8 -1.88 1.74 -21.74
N GLN A 9 -1.18 1.13 -22.70
CA GLN A 9 0.13 0.54 -22.45
C GLN A 9 1.12 1.62 -22.01
N THR A 10 1.12 2.76 -22.69
CA THR A 10 1.95 3.92 -22.33
C THR A 10 1.69 4.40 -20.89
N VAL A 11 0.42 4.47 -20.45
CA VAL A 11 0.10 4.88 -19.06
C VAL A 11 0.59 3.86 -18.04
N ILE A 12 0.44 2.57 -18.32
CA ILE A 12 0.90 1.49 -17.42
C ILE A 12 2.42 1.52 -17.31
N ASP A 13 3.12 1.61 -18.44
CA ASP A 13 4.58 1.66 -18.48
C ASP A 13 5.11 2.88 -17.72
N GLU A 14 4.51 4.06 -17.91
CA GLU A 14 4.85 5.28 -17.15
C GLU A 14 4.72 5.10 -15.63
N LEU A 15 3.68 4.40 -15.15
CA LEU A 15 3.48 4.13 -13.73
C LEU A 15 4.48 3.09 -13.19
N ALA A 16 4.73 2.03 -13.96
CA ALA A 16 5.66 0.98 -13.58
C ALA A 16 7.09 1.52 -13.48
N THR A 17 7.54 2.32 -14.46
CA THR A 17 8.86 2.95 -14.44
C THR A 17 9.03 3.86 -13.22
N LYS A 18 8.04 4.71 -12.92
CA LYS A 18 8.09 5.55 -11.71
C LYS A 18 8.12 4.75 -10.42
N GLY A 19 7.43 3.60 -10.39
CA GLY A 19 7.48 2.67 -9.25
C GLY A 19 8.89 2.12 -9.03
N VAL A 20 9.59 1.75 -10.10
CA VAL A 20 10.99 1.28 -10.03
C VAL A 20 11.91 2.41 -9.55
N GLU A 21 11.79 3.61 -10.11
CA GLU A 21 12.59 4.77 -9.70
C GLU A 21 12.38 5.13 -8.22
N ALA A 22 11.13 5.05 -7.73
CA ALA A 22 10.82 5.28 -6.33
C ALA A 22 11.39 4.18 -5.42
N LEU A 23 11.31 2.91 -5.84
CA LEU A 23 11.90 1.78 -5.11
C LEU A 23 13.41 1.93 -4.97
N ASP A 24 14.11 2.30 -6.05
CA ASP A 24 15.55 2.55 -6.04
C ASP A 24 15.91 3.70 -5.09
N ALA A 25 15.09 4.75 -5.04
CA ALA A 25 15.27 5.85 -4.10
C ALA A 25 15.06 5.43 -2.63
N MET A 26 14.21 4.43 -2.39
CA MET A 26 13.95 3.86 -1.06
C MET A 26 14.96 2.78 -0.65
N ALA A 27 15.83 2.30 -1.54
CA ALA A 27 16.72 1.17 -1.29
C ALA A 27 17.66 1.35 -0.08
N ASN A 28 17.99 2.59 0.29
CA ASN A 28 18.86 2.90 1.43
C ASN A 28 18.09 3.42 2.66
N PHE A 29 16.77 3.28 2.68
CA PHE A 29 15.99 3.71 3.84
C PHE A 29 16.26 2.79 5.04
N THR A 30 16.34 3.38 6.22
CA THR A 30 16.39 2.61 7.45
C THR A 30 15.00 2.09 7.79
N GLN A 31 14.95 1.07 8.67
CA GLN A 31 13.70 0.53 9.19
C GLN A 31 12.81 1.66 9.74
N GLU A 32 13.37 2.59 10.52
CA GLU A 32 12.62 3.69 11.13
C GLU A 32 12.04 4.67 10.08
N GLN A 33 12.74 4.84 8.95
CA GLN A 33 12.23 5.69 7.86
C GLN A 33 11.05 5.00 7.15
N VAL A 34 11.15 3.70 6.90
CA VAL A 34 10.06 2.89 6.32
C VAL A 34 8.86 2.89 7.26
N ASP A 35 9.07 2.57 8.55
CA ASP A 35 8.03 2.56 9.58
C ASP A 35 7.32 3.91 9.67
N HIS A 36 8.08 5.01 9.63
CA HIS A 36 7.52 6.34 9.65
C HIS A 36 6.60 6.60 8.46
N ILE A 37 7.01 6.22 7.25
CA ILE A 37 6.23 6.41 6.02
C ILE A 37 4.94 5.59 6.09
N VAL A 38 5.03 4.30 6.42
CA VAL A 38 3.87 3.40 6.48
C VAL A 38 2.89 3.87 7.57
N HIS A 39 3.40 4.28 8.74
CA HIS A 39 2.56 4.80 9.82
C HIS A 39 1.85 6.10 9.42
N GLN A 40 2.54 7.05 8.78
CA GLN A 40 1.89 8.28 8.30
C GLN A 40 0.85 8.00 7.21
N ALA A 41 1.10 7.03 6.32
CA ALA A 41 0.13 6.59 5.33
C ALA A 41 -1.12 5.98 5.99
N ALA A 42 -0.94 5.15 7.02
CA ALA A 42 -2.03 4.55 7.78
C ALA A 42 -2.88 5.62 8.50
N ILE A 43 -2.25 6.60 9.15
CA ILE A 43 -2.96 7.73 9.80
C ILE A 43 -3.76 8.53 8.76
N ALA A 44 -3.15 8.84 7.61
CA ALA A 44 -3.84 9.60 6.56
C ALA A 44 -5.06 8.84 6.00
N ALA A 45 -4.92 7.52 5.80
CA ALA A 45 -6.03 6.67 5.39
C ALA A 45 -7.14 6.61 6.45
N LEU A 46 -6.75 6.53 7.73
CA LEU A 46 -7.68 6.56 8.86
C LEU A 46 -8.43 7.89 8.92
N ASP A 47 -7.77 9.05 8.80
CA ASP A 47 -8.43 10.37 8.77
C ASP A 47 -9.47 10.47 7.64
N LYS A 48 -9.16 9.87 6.47
CA LYS A 48 -10.04 9.92 5.28
C LYS A 48 -11.05 8.77 5.18
N HIS A 49 -11.18 7.91 6.19
CA HIS A 49 -12.02 6.70 6.13
C HIS A 49 -13.47 6.98 5.67
N MET A 50 -14.14 8.00 6.24
CA MET A 50 -15.50 8.39 5.89
C MET A 50 -15.59 9.00 4.48
N TYR A 51 -14.63 9.85 4.13
CA TYR A 51 -14.59 10.50 2.82
C TYR A 51 -14.45 9.46 1.70
N LEU A 52 -13.52 8.51 1.85
CA LEU A 52 -13.30 7.44 0.89
C LEU A 52 -14.50 6.49 0.82
N ALA A 53 -15.11 6.16 1.96
CA ALA A 53 -16.34 5.36 1.99
C ALA A 53 -17.47 6.04 1.19
N LYS A 54 -17.59 7.36 1.32
CA LYS A 54 -18.56 8.15 0.56
C LYS A 54 -18.35 8.05 -0.94
N LEU A 55 -17.13 8.33 -1.41
CA LEU A 55 -16.79 8.23 -2.82
C LEU A 55 -17.08 6.83 -3.38
N ALA A 56 -16.74 5.78 -2.61
CA ALA A 56 -16.94 4.40 -3.06
C ALA A 56 -18.43 4.06 -3.26
N VAL A 57 -19.33 4.49 -2.37
CA VAL A 57 -20.77 4.24 -2.57
C VAL A 57 -21.34 5.13 -3.67
N ASP A 58 -20.97 6.42 -3.69
CA ASP A 58 -21.43 7.38 -4.69
C ASP A 58 -21.08 6.93 -6.12
N GLU A 59 -19.87 6.40 -6.32
CA GLU A 59 -19.40 5.93 -7.63
C GLU A 59 -19.95 4.55 -8.00
N THR A 60 -19.97 3.59 -7.06
CA THR A 60 -20.32 2.20 -7.38
C THR A 60 -21.80 1.87 -7.22
N GLY A 61 -22.57 2.71 -6.51
CA GLY A 61 -23.96 2.45 -6.13
C GLY A 61 -24.15 1.23 -5.23
N ARG A 62 -23.09 0.77 -4.53
CA ARG A 62 -23.09 -0.49 -3.77
C ARG A 62 -22.65 -0.32 -2.32
N GLY A 63 -23.38 -0.98 -1.42
CA GLY A 63 -23.04 -1.09 0.00
C GLY A 63 -23.55 0.08 0.83
N ILE A 64 -23.16 0.09 2.11
CA ILE A 64 -23.55 1.09 3.11
C ILE A 64 -22.30 1.91 3.46
N TYR A 65 -22.49 3.23 3.62
CA TYR A 65 -21.41 4.18 3.88
C TYR A 65 -20.64 3.83 5.16
N GLU A 66 -21.37 3.57 6.23
CA GLU A 66 -20.85 3.25 7.57
C GLU A 66 -20.04 1.96 7.56
N ASP A 67 -20.54 0.91 6.91
CA ASP A 67 -19.82 -0.37 6.78
C ASP A 67 -18.51 -0.21 5.99
N LYS A 68 -18.51 0.62 4.94
CA LYS A 68 -17.29 0.92 4.18
C LYS A 68 -16.31 1.77 4.95
N ALA A 69 -16.78 2.67 5.80
CA ALA A 69 -15.93 3.45 6.69
C ALA A 69 -15.20 2.54 7.69
N ILE A 70 -15.92 1.59 8.31
CA ILE A 70 -15.34 0.57 9.19
C ILE A 70 -14.31 -0.27 8.44
N LYS A 71 -14.62 -0.70 7.20
CA LYS A 71 -13.65 -1.44 6.36
C LYS A 71 -12.40 -0.63 6.04
N ASN A 72 -12.53 0.67 5.82
CA ASN A 72 -11.38 1.55 5.59
C ASN A 72 -10.54 1.70 6.86
N MET A 73 -11.16 1.90 8.02
CA MET A 73 -10.46 1.95 9.32
C MET A 73 -9.72 0.64 9.61
N TYR A 74 -10.37 -0.50 9.35
CA TYR A 74 -9.74 -1.82 9.48
C TYR A 74 -8.54 -1.94 8.53
N ALA A 75 -8.69 -1.55 7.26
CA ALA A 75 -7.60 -1.62 6.29
C ALA A 75 -6.44 -0.66 6.59
N SER A 76 -6.63 0.35 7.45
CA SER A 76 -5.59 1.30 7.84
C SER A 76 -4.96 0.97 9.18
N GLU A 77 -5.66 1.24 10.29
CA GLU A 77 -5.11 1.19 11.65
C GLU A 77 -4.82 -0.25 12.08
N TYR A 78 -5.77 -1.16 11.82
CA TYR A 78 -5.59 -2.55 12.22
C TYR A 78 -4.46 -3.22 11.42
N ILE A 79 -4.33 -2.91 10.13
CA ILE A 79 -3.25 -3.43 9.30
C ILE A 79 -1.90 -2.90 9.77
N TRP A 80 -1.77 -1.59 10.02
CA TRP A 80 -0.56 -1.02 10.61
C TRP A 80 -0.15 -1.77 11.89
N ASN A 81 -1.06 -1.90 12.86
CA ASN A 81 -0.79 -2.59 14.11
C ASN A 81 -0.42 -4.07 13.92
N SER A 82 -0.84 -4.70 12.82
CA SER A 82 -0.48 -6.09 12.52
C SER A 82 0.92 -6.27 11.93
N ILE A 83 1.50 -5.22 11.34
CA ILE A 83 2.79 -5.26 10.64
C ILE A 83 3.87 -4.37 11.28
N GLU A 84 3.55 -3.55 12.29
CA GLU A 84 4.46 -2.54 12.88
C GLU A 84 5.74 -3.12 13.51
N TYR A 85 5.78 -4.44 13.78
CA TYR A 85 6.94 -5.13 14.34
C TYR A 85 7.67 -6.01 13.31
N ASP A 86 7.17 -6.06 12.08
CA ASP A 86 7.85 -6.77 11.00
C ASP A 86 9.12 -6.01 10.63
N LYS A 87 10.13 -6.74 10.13
CA LYS A 87 11.44 -6.19 9.77
C LYS A 87 11.68 -6.33 8.27
N PRO A 88 11.09 -5.49 7.41
CA PRO A 88 11.30 -5.56 5.96
C PRO A 88 12.69 -5.09 5.50
N VAL A 89 13.52 -4.50 6.36
CA VAL A 89 14.82 -3.94 5.97
C VAL A 89 16.00 -4.76 6.53
N GLY A 90 16.89 -5.21 5.63
CA GLY A 90 18.19 -5.77 6.01
C GLY A 90 18.10 -7.18 6.62
N VAL A 91 18.93 -7.45 7.63
CA VAL A 91 19.01 -8.78 8.26
C VAL A 91 17.80 -9.01 9.16
N ILE A 92 17.03 -10.05 8.86
CA ILE A 92 15.78 -10.37 9.57
C ILE A 92 15.90 -11.57 10.51
N ALA A 93 16.87 -12.45 10.25
CA ALA A 93 17.16 -13.59 11.11
C ALA A 93 18.61 -14.04 10.96
N GLU A 94 19.20 -14.53 12.05
CA GLU A 94 20.52 -15.16 12.06
C GLU A 94 20.42 -16.49 12.81
N ASP A 95 20.81 -17.59 12.15
CA ASP A 95 21.01 -18.90 12.77
C ASP A 95 22.51 -19.15 12.90
N LYS A 96 23.05 -18.97 14.11
CA LYS A 96 24.48 -19.11 14.39
C LYS A 96 24.93 -20.57 14.42
N GLU A 97 24.04 -21.51 14.71
CA GLU A 97 24.38 -22.94 14.73
C GLU A 97 24.55 -23.48 13.31
N GLN A 98 23.69 -23.05 12.40
CA GLN A 98 23.74 -23.42 10.98
C GLN A 98 24.59 -22.47 10.14
N GLY A 99 25.00 -21.32 10.68
CA GLY A 99 25.75 -20.29 9.95
C GLY A 99 24.92 -19.61 8.85
N LEU A 100 23.60 -19.45 9.06
CA LEU A 100 22.67 -18.85 8.10
C LEU A 100 22.28 -17.43 8.50
N VAL A 101 22.14 -16.56 7.50
CA VAL A 101 21.63 -15.19 7.66
C VAL A 101 20.55 -14.96 6.62
N SER A 102 19.38 -14.51 7.08
CA SER A 102 18.25 -14.16 6.21
C SER A 102 18.20 -12.64 6.06
N ILE A 103 18.12 -12.18 4.81
CA ILE A 103 18.05 -10.76 4.45
C ILE A 103 16.74 -10.53 3.70
N ALA A 104 15.98 -9.50 4.10
CA ALA A 104 14.78 -9.08 3.39
C ALA A 104 15.14 -8.26 2.15
N GLU A 105 14.48 -8.56 1.04
CA GLU A 105 14.61 -7.86 -0.23
C GLU A 105 13.21 -7.60 -0.81
N PRO A 106 12.91 -6.37 -1.26
CA PRO A 106 11.62 -6.07 -1.87
C PRO A 106 11.46 -6.81 -3.21
N VAL A 107 10.25 -7.31 -3.47
CA VAL A 107 9.95 -8.05 -4.71
C VAL A 107 9.96 -7.19 -5.98
N GLY A 108 9.93 -5.86 -5.84
CA GLY A 108 9.80 -4.91 -6.95
C GLY A 108 8.42 -4.24 -7.01
N VAL A 109 8.01 -3.83 -8.22
CA VAL A 109 6.72 -3.17 -8.45
C VAL A 109 5.57 -4.18 -8.50
N ILE A 110 4.52 -3.92 -7.72
CA ILE A 110 3.37 -4.83 -7.57
C ILE A 110 2.15 -4.31 -8.36
N CYS A 111 1.53 -5.19 -9.16
CA CYS A 111 0.25 -4.89 -9.81
C CYS A 111 -0.93 -5.17 -8.86
N GLY A 112 -1.48 -4.11 -8.27
CA GLY A 112 -2.60 -4.20 -7.32
C GLY A 112 -3.98 -4.22 -7.97
N VAL A 113 -4.50 -5.41 -8.32
CA VAL A 113 -5.88 -5.52 -8.85
C VAL A 113 -6.92 -5.25 -7.76
N THR A 114 -7.84 -4.32 -8.00
CA THR A 114 -8.82 -3.87 -7.00
C THR A 114 -10.25 -4.24 -7.40
N PRO A 115 -11.04 -4.91 -6.52
CA PRO A 115 -12.41 -5.29 -6.82
C PRO A 115 -13.40 -4.14 -6.59
N THR A 116 -14.50 -4.12 -7.36
CA THR A 116 -15.58 -3.13 -7.22
C THR A 116 -16.32 -3.19 -5.87
N THR A 117 -16.26 -4.31 -5.16
CA THR A 117 -16.96 -4.47 -3.87
C THR A 117 -16.27 -3.70 -2.73
N ASN A 118 -14.93 -3.64 -2.75
CA ASN A 118 -14.10 -3.03 -1.71
C ASN A 118 -12.99 -2.13 -2.33
N PRO A 119 -13.35 -1.13 -3.14
CA PRO A 119 -12.37 -0.40 -3.95
C PRO A 119 -11.35 0.38 -3.09
N THR A 120 -11.81 1.02 -2.01
CA THR A 120 -10.96 1.85 -1.15
C THR A 120 -10.17 1.00 -0.16
N SER A 121 -10.84 0.13 0.61
CA SER A 121 -10.18 -0.65 1.65
C SER A 121 -9.14 -1.62 1.08
N THR A 122 -9.39 -2.23 -0.08
CA THR A 122 -8.38 -3.08 -0.74
C THR A 122 -7.18 -2.26 -1.22
N THR A 123 -7.40 -1.04 -1.71
CA THR A 123 -6.31 -0.16 -2.15
C THR A 123 -5.46 0.30 -0.96
N ILE A 124 -6.09 0.69 0.15
CA ILE A 124 -5.39 1.07 1.40
C ILE A 124 -4.55 -0.11 1.90
N PHE A 125 -5.17 -1.28 2.08
CA PHE A 125 -4.48 -2.47 2.56
C PHE A 125 -3.26 -2.81 1.71
N LYS A 126 -3.43 -2.86 0.38
CA LYS A 126 -2.35 -3.22 -0.54
C LYS A 126 -1.24 -2.17 -0.56
N ALA A 127 -1.57 -0.89 -0.43
CA ALA A 127 -0.58 0.17 -0.37
C ALA A 127 0.27 0.06 0.90
N LEU A 128 -0.35 -0.19 2.07
CA LEU A 128 0.37 -0.27 3.33
C LEU A 128 1.36 -1.46 3.40
N ILE A 129 0.98 -2.63 2.90
CA ILE A 129 1.87 -3.81 2.93
C ILE A 129 2.92 -3.82 1.81
N ALA A 130 2.83 -2.89 0.85
CA ALA A 130 3.75 -2.78 -0.27
C ALA A 130 4.77 -1.64 -0.10
N LEU A 131 4.50 -0.72 0.84
CA LEU A 131 5.42 0.32 1.29
C LEU A 131 6.39 -0.25 2.32
#